data_AF-A0A4Z0NZ91-F1
#
_entry.id   AF-A0A4Z0NZ91-F1
#
_cell.length_a   1.000
_cell.length_b   1.000
_cell.length_c   1.000
_cell.angle_alpha   90.00
_cell.angle_beta   90.00
_cell.angle_gamma   90.00
#
_symmetry.space_group_name_H-M   'P 1'
#
loop_
_entity.id
_entity.type
_entity.pdbx_description
1 polymer ?
#
loop_
_entity_poly.entity_id
_entity_poly.type
_entity_poly.pdbx_seq_one_letter_code
_entity_poly.pdbx_strand_id
1 'polypeptide(L)' 'LERLDSELSDGPPTPDTVKLATLAIACAVGYLNFRRVAPGWCVSRPHLVKLVATVFQRESFARTEAPKA' A
#
# COMPACT_ATOMS: atom_id res chain seq x y z
N LEU A 1 6.71 8.94 2.82
CA LEU A 1 6.64 7.89 1.77
C LEU A 1 8.01 7.46 1.30
N GLU A 2 8.96 8.37 1.08
CA GLU A 2 10.33 8.04 0.66
C GLU A 2 11.06 7.14 1.66
N ARG A 3 10.96 7.43 2.96
CA ARG A 3 11.52 6.54 3.99
C ARG A 3 10.94 5.12 3.92
N LEU A 4 9.63 4.99 3.69
CA LEU A 4 8.99 3.67 3.58
C LEU A 4 9.50 2.91 2.36
N ASP A 5 9.65 3.56 1.20
CA ASP A 5 10.18 2.90 0.00
C ASP A 5 11.64 2.45 0.20
N SER A 6 12.45 3.24 0.90
CA SER A 6 13.82 2.87 1.28
C SER A 6 13.87 1.67 2.23
N GLU A 7 13.01 1.61 3.25
CA GLU A 7 12.94 0.47 4.19
C GLU A 7 12.46 -0.83 3.50
N LEU A 8 11.63 -0.69 2.46
CA LEU A 8 11.13 -1.83 1.68
C LEU A 8 12.13 -2.35 0.63
N SER A 9 13.22 -1.62 0.37
CA SER A 9 14.28 -2.04 -0.55
C SER A 9 15.10 -3.23 -0.02
N ASP A 10 15.12 -3.43 1.30
CA ASP A 10 15.81 -4.54 1.97
C ASP A 10 15.14 -5.92 1.72
N GLY A 11 14.01 -5.90 1.01
CA GLY A 11 13.25 -7.08 0.60
C GLY A 11 11.81 -6.96 1.07
N PRO A 12 10.81 -7.33 0.23
CA PRO A 12 9.43 -7.31 0.68
C PRO A 12 9.28 -8.29 1.85
N PRO A 13 8.52 -7.95 2.90
CA PRO A 13 8.09 -8.95 3.86
C PRO A 13 7.39 -10.07 3.10
N THR A 14 7.74 -11.32 3.39
CA THR A 14 7.16 -12.49 2.73
C THR A 14 5.63 -12.43 2.76
N PRO A 15 4.94 -12.83 1.69
CA PRO A 15 3.49 -12.70 1.57
C PRO A 15 2.71 -13.42 2.69
N ASP A 16 3.28 -14.45 3.30
CA ASP A 16 2.72 -15.14 4.48
C ASP A 16 2.90 -14.36 5.80
N THR A 17 3.87 -13.45 5.87
CA THR A 17 4.12 -12.61 7.06
C THR A 17 3.63 -11.18 6.82
N VAL A 18 2.33 -11.02 6.57
CA VAL A 18 1.72 -9.69 6.48
C VAL A 18 1.66 -9.08 7.88
N LYS A 19 2.71 -8.35 8.25
CA LYS A 19 2.76 -7.59 9.52
C LYS A 19 1.72 -6.46 9.49
N LEU A 20 1.13 -6.15 10.65
CA LEU A 20 0.15 -5.05 10.84
C LEU A 20 0.60 -3.74 10.16
N ALA A 21 1.90 -3.44 10.19
CA ALA A 21 2.48 -2.27 9.54
C ALA A 21 2.19 -2.21 8.02
N THR A 22 2.30 -3.34 7.31
CA THR A 22 2.07 -3.40 5.85
C THR A 22 0.61 -3.18 5.48
N LEU A 23 -0.32 -3.70 6.30
CA LEU A 23 -1.76 -3.43 6.16
C LEU A 23 -2.06 -1.96 6.39
N ALA A 24 -1.49 -1.36 7.44
CA ALA A 24 -1.67 0.06 7.74
C ALA A 24 -1.15 0.95 6.60
N ILE A 25 0.01 0.62 6.02
CA ILE A 25 0.56 1.32 4.85
C ILE A 25 -0.40 1.22 3.65
N ALA A 26 -0.92 0.02 3.35
CA ALA A 26 -1.85 -0.17 2.25
C ALA A 26 -3.17 0.61 2.46
N CYS A 27 -3.72 0.61 3.68
CA CYS A 27 -4.90 1.41 4.01
C CYS A 27 -4.64 2.92 3.84
N ALA A 28 -3.49 3.41 4.30
CA ALA A 28 -3.11 4.82 4.15
C ALA A 28 -2.99 5.21 2.66
N VAL A 29 -2.36 4.37 1.83
CA VAL A 29 -2.28 4.60 0.39
C VAL A 29 -3.67 4.53 -0.26
N GLY A 30 -4.52 3.59 0.15
CA GLY A 30 -5.91 3.51 -0.30
C GLY A 30 -6.68 4.80 -0.01
N TYR A 31 -6.49 5.39 1.18
CA TYR A 31 -7.06 6.69 1.54
C TYR A 31 -6.52 7.83 0.67
N LEU A 32 -5.20 7.89 0.45
CA LEU A 32 -4.58 8.90 -0.42
C LEU A 32 -5.17 8.86 -1.85
N ASN A 33 -5.41 7.66 -2.38
CA ASN A 33 -6.03 7.46 -3.69
C ASN A 33 -7.51 7.90 -3.67
N PHE A 34 -8.28 7.43 -2.69
CA PHE A 34 -9.70 7.75 -2.57
C PHE A 34 -9.96 9.26 -2.45
N ARG A 35 -9.17 9.95 -1.63
CA ARG A 35 -9.29 11.40 -1.41
C ARG A 35 -8.49 12.25 -2.39
N ARG A 36 -7.72 11.64 -3.30
CA ARG A 36 -6.86 12.34 -4.28
C ARG A 36 -5.88 13.34 -3.64
N VAL A 37 -5.35 13.05 -2.45
CA VAL A 37 -4.50 13.98 -1.67
C VAL A 37 -3.09 14.12 -2.24
N ALA A 38 -2.51 13.02 -2.75
CA ALA A 38 -1.14 12.98 -3.24
C ALA A 38 -1.04 12.13 -4.51
N PRO A 39 -1.50 12.62 -5.68
CA PRO A 39 -1.58 11.82 -6.91
C PRO A 39 -0.22 11.26 -7.39
N GLY A 40 0.89 11.89 -7.00
CA GLY A 40 2.26 11.45 -7.34
C GLY A 40 2.91 10.50 -6.32
N TRP A 41 2.16 9.90 -5.38
CA TRP A 41 2.74 9.05 -4.34
C TRP A 41 3.49 7.84 -4.92
N CYS A 42 3.08 7.31 -6.07
CA CYS A 42 3.67 6.15 -6.73
C CYS A 42 4.92 6.47 -7.56
N VAL A 43 5.19 7.74 -7.85
CA VAL A 43 6.34 8.16 -8.68
C VAL A 43 7.64 7.91 -7.92
N SER A 44 8.58 7.23 -8.57
CA SER A 44 9.91 6.89 -8.02
C SER A 44 9.88 6.06 -6.73
N ARG A 45 8.79 5.31 -6.48
CA ARG A 45 8.62 4.47 -5.27
C ARG A 45 8.19 3.03 -5.63
N PRO A 46 9.02 2.27 -6.37
CA PRO A 46 8.63 0.98 -6.94
C PRO A 46 8.38 -0.11 -5.88
N HIS A 47 9.09 -0.08 -4.74
CA HIS A 47 8.93 -1.08 -3.69
C HIS A 47 7.61 -0.89 -2.95
N LEU A 48 7.27 0.36 -2.65
CA LEU A 48 5.99 0.72 -2.05
C LEU A 48 4.83 0.34 -2.97
N VAL A 49 4.94 0.60 -4.28
CA VAL A 49 3.94 0.20 -5.28
C VAL A 49 3.76 -1.32 -5.31
N LYS A 50 4.86 -2.09 -5.31
CA LYS A 50 4.81 -3.56 -5.30
C LYS A 50 4.12 -4.10 -4.04
N LEU A 51 4.44 -3.52 -2.88
CA LEU A 51 3.83 -3.90 -1.60
C LEU A 51 2.31 -3.69 -1.63
N VAL A 52 1.85 -2.47 -1.94
CA VAL A 52 0.41 -2.19 -1.91
C VAL A 52 -0.34 -2.94 -2.99
N ALA A 53 0.26 -3.14 -4.17
CA ALA A 53 -0.34 -3.97 -5.22
C ALA A 53 -0.56 -5.42 -4.73
N THR A 54 0.41 -5.98 -4.02
CA THR A 54 0.30 -7.33 -3.43
C THR A 54 -0.79 -7.38 -2.36
N VAL A 55 -0.82 -6.39 -1.44
CA VAL A 55 -1.80 -6.35 -0.35
C VAL A 55 -3.23 -6.14 -0.86
N PHE A 56 -3.42 -5.33 -1.91
CA PHE A 56 -4.73 -5.07 -2.51
C PHE A 56 -5.32 -6.27 -3.27
N GLN A 57 -4.53 -7.29 -3.63
CA GLN A 57 -5.08 -8.55 -4.18
C GLN A 57 -5.84 -9.38 -3.14
N ARG A 58 -5.76 -9.04 -1.85
CA ARG A 58 -6.46 -9.79 -0.79
C ARG A 58 -7.95 -9.51 -0.80
N GLU A 59 -8.74 -10.57 -0.67
CA GLU A 59 -10.20 -10.49 -0.55
C GLU A 59 -10.66 -9.55 0.58
N SER A 60 -9.91 -9.52 1.68
CA SER A 60 -10.18 -8.60 2.81
C SER A 60 -10.19 -7.14 2.38
N PHE A 61 -9.29 -6.71 1.48
CA PHE A 61 -9.25 -5.34 0.98
C PHE A 61 -10.37 -5.06 -0.02
N ALA A 62 -10.64 -6.00 -0.93
CA ALA A 62 -11.73 -5.87 -1.90
C ALA A 62 -13.10 -5.67 -1.20
N ARG A 63 -13.31 -6.35 -0.07
CA ARG A 63 -14.54 -6.25 0.74
C ARG A 63 -14.64 -4.96 1.57
N THR A 64 -13.53 -4.27 1.80
CA THR A 64 -13.48 -3.06 2.63
C THR A 64 -13.11 -1.82 1.81
N GLU A 65 -13.29 -1.86 0.49
CA GLU A 65 -13.11 -0.66 -0.32
C GLU A 65 -14.04 0.46 0.15
N ALA A 66 -13.54 1.69 0.12
CA ALA A 66 -14.35 2.86 0.44
C ALA A 66 -15.56 2.94 -0.52
N PRO A 67 -16.75 3.30 -0.02
CA PRO A 67 -17.94 3.42 -0.86
C PRO A 67 -17.70 4.46 -1.94
N LYS A 68 -17.92 4.07 -3.19
CA LYS A 68 -17.91 4.97 -4.35
C LYS A 68 -19.32 5.55 -4.44
N ALA A 69 -19.43 6.87 -4.21
CA ALA A 69 -20.68 7.62 -4.34
C ALA A 69 -21.02 7.84 -5.82
#